data_AF-A0A416GBJ2-F1
#
_entry.id   AF-A0A416GBJ2-F1
#
_cell.length_a   1.000
_cell.length_b   1.000
_cell.length_c   1.000
_cell.angle_alpha   90.00
_cell.angle_beta   90.00
_cell.angle_gamma   90.00
#
_symmetry.space_group_name_H-M   'P 1'
#
loop_
_entity.id
_entity.type
_entity.pdbx_description
1 polymer ?
#
loop_
_entity_poly.entity_id
_entity_poly.type
_entity_poly.pdbx_seq_one_letter_code
_entity_poly.pdbx_strand_id
1 'polypeptide(L)'
;MFCVVICATVFTACSKPADKGYQEYFEEEEPVDFSDLLTLHREAEEAGKAGQDFDLTEKLLGNQREENDRILLVNDTSFAVYLPQYKNSAHPFLAQAEEFYNACQFAVNVWSNFEICFRLSSGITDLNEEDICDSIKSISTACIRNPEMRQAAQVFQDSILLAIQSSEEDGMSYDIFQVFSRKIESHVYRFYTNHEAFVDSLRTMTQELTSVTKDDFLEYQKTDEEKRTEFMLERLNGCSSFDEQCSLLLNWANCPESMSEDEWIVAVAGRLLSAGKYNPCLDRIWMIWRCLFQCQYFGLSRDSSIPNNLYNEKRKDCYLVCLKRLETHPEDVFAMNSAAFLGGTVNLNRFGMSEFGNEAIAEQSYFLPERFSTDEADGDEDAAVY
;
A
#
# COMPACT_ATOMS: atom_id res chain seq x y z
N MET A 1 4.42 10.60 -14.78
CA MET A 1 3.33 9.62 -14.88
C MET A 1 3.23 9.03 -13.48
N PHE A 2 2.04 8.98 -12.89
CA PHE A 2 1.88 8.81 -11.43
C PHE A 2 1.98 7.33 -11.04
N CYS A 3 2.34 7.02 -9.79
CA CYS A 3 2.03 5.72 -9.17
C CYS A 3 0.62 5.32 -9.61
N VAL A 4 0.51 4.27 -10.43
CA VAL A 4 -0.71 4.04 -11.20
C VAL A 4 -1.77 3.55 -10.23
N VAL A 5 -2.70 4.40 -9.82
CA VAL A 5 -3.93 3.92 -9.21
C VAL A 5 -4.95 3.86 -10.32
N ILE A 6 -5.60 2.71 -10.48
CA ILE A 6 -6.65 2.48 -11.49
C ILE A 6 -7.74 3.55 -11.40
N CYS A 7 -7.91 4.12 -10.21
CA CYS A 7 -8.92 5.10 -9.89
C CYS A 7 -8.33 6.33 -9.21
N ALA A 8 -7.30 6.94 -9.81
CA ALA A 8 -6.75 8.21 -9.34
C ALA A 8 -7.83 9.32 -9.19
N THR A 9 -8.88 9.25 -10.00
CA THR A 9 -10.03 10.16 -9.93
C THR A 9 -10.87 9.97 -8.65
N VAL A 10 -10.86 8.78 -8.04
CA VAL A 10 -11.66 8.49 -6.83
C VAL A 10 -10.99 9.08 -5.59
N PHE A 11 -9.65 9.14 -5.56
CA PHE A 11 -8.91 9.90 -4.53
C PHE A 11 -9.26 11.36 -4.45
N THR A 12 -9.75 11.92 -5.54
CA THR A 12 -9.80 13.36 -5.72
C THR A 12 -11.22 13.90 -5.66
N ALA A 13 -12.22 13.01 -5.45
CA ALA A 13 -13.64 13.30 -5.61
C ALA A 13 -14.47 13.13 -4.32
N CYS A 14 -13.89 13.14 -3.12
CA CYS A 14 -14.69 13.03 -1.89
C CYS A 14 -15.21 14.42 -1.43
N SER A 15 -16.54 14.57 -1.34
CA SER A 15 -17.22 15.90 -1.24
C SER A 15 -17.44 16.52 0.10
N LYS A 16 -17.32 15.77 1.18
CA LYS A 16 -17.67 16.36 2.47
C LYS A 16 -16.44 17.14 2.93
N PRO A 17 -16.46 18.48 2.96
CA PRO A 17 -15.48 19.19 3.76
C PRO A 17 -15.46 18.55 5.16
N ALA A 18 -14.26 18.33 5.69
CA ALA A 18 -14.14 18.02 7.09
C ALA A 18 -14.54 19.30 7.84
N ASP A 19 -15.83 19.40 8.20
CA ASP A 19 -16.42 20.58 8.85
C ASP A 19 -15.89 20.80 10.28
N LYS A 20 -14.96 19.95 10.74
CA LYS A 20 -14.56 19.68 12.13
C LYS A 20 -13.05 19.49 12.21
N GLY A 21 -12.49 19.62 13.42
CA GLY A 21 -11.10 19.22 13.67
C GLY A 21 -10.91 17.73 13.35
N TYR A 22 -9.78 17.36 12.78
CA TYR A 22 -9.59 16.01 12.24
C TYR A 22 -9.47 14.94 13.34
N GLN A 23 -9.28 15.36 14.59
CA GLN A 23 -9.34 14.52 15.79
C GLN A 23 -10.65 13.73 15.92
N GLU A 24 -11.77 14.21 15.37
CA GLU A 24 -13.04 13.47 15.42
C GLU A 24 -13.06 12.20 14.54
N TYR A 25 -12.07 12.03 13.67
CA TYR A 25 -11.89 10.83 12.83
C TYR A 25 -10.97 9.80 13.47
N PHE A 26 -10.32 10.13 14.59
CA PHE A 26 -9.54 9.20 15.40
C PHE A 26 -10.48 8.38 16.28
N GLU A 27 -10.20 7.09 16.44
CA GLU A 27 -11.04 6.21 17.28
C GLU A 27 -10.48 6.03 18.69
N GLU A 28 -9.25 6.50 18.96
CA GLU A 28 -8.54 6.30 20.23
C GLU A 28 -8.59 4.83 20.67
N GLU A 29 -8.52 3.91 19.70
CA GLU A 29 -8.53 2.48 20.00
C GLU A 29 -7.35 2.11 20.89
N GLU A 30 -7.48 1.05 21.69
CA GLU A 30 -6.41 0.57 22.55
C GLU A 30 -5.10 0.37 21.75
N PRO A 31 -3.92 0.62 22.33
CA PRO A 31 -2.66 0.40 21.64
C PRO A 31 -2.42 -1.10 21.32
N VAL A 32 -1.53 -1.35 20.36
CA VAL A 32 -0.98 -2.67 20.05
C VAL A 32 0.23 -2.94 20.96
N ASP A 33 0.35 -4.15 21.48
CA ASP A 33 1.51 -4.56 22.30
C ASP A 33 2.74 -4.80 21.40
N PHE A 34 3.84 -4.14 21.75
CA PHE A 34 5.15 -4.25 21.10
C PHE A 34 6.22 -4.83 22.03
N SER A 35 5.84 -5.36 23.19
CA SER A 35 6.77 -5.86 24.21
C SER A 35 7.68 -6.99 23.71
N ASP A 36 7.20 -7.81 22.78
CA ASP A 36 7.98 -8.86 22.12
C ASP A 36 8.95 -8.31 21.05
N LEU A 37 8.65 -7.21 20.34
CA LEU A 37 9.67 -6.54 19.50
C LEU A 37 10.77 -5.93 20.37
N LEU A 38 10.42 -5.33 21.50
CA LEU A 38 11.40 -4.87 22.49
C LEU A 38 12.28 -6.01 23.02
N THR A 39 11.67 -7.15 23.31
CA THR A 39 12.40 -8.35 23.73
C THR A 39 13.36 -8.80 22.64
N LEU A 40 12.88 -8.87 21.39
CA LEU A 40 13.68 -9.27 20.25
C LEU A 40 14.84 -8.30 19.97
N HIS A 41 14.63 -6.99 20.13
CA HIS A 41 15.67 -5.98 19.99
C HIS A 41 16.80 -6.22 21.00
N ARG A 42 16.46 -6.45 22.27
CA ARG A 42 17.44 -6.75 23.32
C ARG A 42 18.21 -8.04 23.04
N GLU A 43 17.52 -9.08 22.55
CA GLU A 43 18.17 -10.32 22.13
C GLU A 43 19.18 -10.09 20.99
N ALA A 44 18.80 -9.27 19.99
CA ALA A 44 19.66 -8.92 18.87
C ALA A 44 20.91 -8.14 19.33
N GLU A 45 20.73 -7.17 20.23
CA GLU A 45 21.85 -6.43 20.84
C GLU A 45 22.79 -7.32 21.66
N GLU A 46 22.24 -8.23 22.46
CA GLU A 46 23.03 -9.17 23.26
C GLU A 46 23.84 -10.11 22.36
N ALA A 47 23.23 -10.63 21.31
CA ALA A 47 23.91 -11.46 20.31
C ALA A 47 25.04 -10.69 19.61
N GLY A 48 24.77 -9.44 19.20
CA GLY A 48 25.77 -8.54 18.61
C GLY A 48 26.96 -8.29 19.54
N LYS A 49 26.71 -7.99 20.82
CA LYS A 49 27.75 -7.82 21.86
C LYS A 49 28.55 -9.09 22.11
N ALA A 50 27.92 -10.26 21.97
CA ALA A 50 28.56 -11.56 22.12
C ALA A 50 29.28 -12.04 20.85
N GLY A 51 29.19 -11.32 19.73
CA GLY A 51 29.71 -11.74 18.43
C GLY A 51 29.02 -12.99 17.88
N GLN A 52 27.75 -13.20 18.23
CA GLN A 52 26.92 -14.30 17.77
C GLN A 52 26.13 -13.89 16.54
N ASP A 53 25.92 -14.85 15.64
CA ASP A 53 25.06 -14.65 14.47
C ASP A 53 23.60 -14.55 14.94
N PHE A 54 22.87 -13.55 14.43
CA PHE A 54 21.48 -13.30 14.79
C PHE A 54 20.68 -12.99 13.53
N ASP A 55 19.86 -13.94 13.10
CA ASP A 55 19.00 -13.76 11.93
C ASP A 55 17.75 -12.95 12.31
N LEU A 56 17.90 -11.63 12.34
CA LEU A 56 16.81 -10.71 12.65
C LEU A 56 15.66 -10.85 11.64
N THR A 57 15.98 -11.08 10.36
CA THR A 57 14.98 -11.29 9.31
C THR A 57 14.11 -12.52 9.59
N GLU A 58 14.71 -13.68 9.89
CA GLU A 58 13.97 -14.90 10.26
C GLU A 58 13.12 -14.66 11.51
N LYS A 59 13.64 -13.93 12.50
CA LYS A 59 12.89 -13.65 13.73
C LYS A 59 11.69 -12.72 13.53
N LEU A 60 11.81 -11.73 12.66
CA LEU A 60 10.75 -10.77 12.37
C LEU A 60 9.70 -11.33 11.42
N LEU A 61 10.12 -12.09 10.40
CA LEU A 61 9.26 -12.52 9.30
C LEU A 61 8.88 -14.00 9.35
N GLY A 62 9.58 -14.80 10.16
CA GLY A 62 9.50 -16.26 10.09
C GLY A 62 9.77 -16.75 8.66
N ASN A 63 8.93 -17.66 8.18
CA ASN A 63 9.06 -18.26 6.85
C ASN A 63 8.49 -17.38 5.73
N GLN A 64 7.94 -16.19 6.01
CA GLN A 64 7.28 -15.37 4.99
C GLN A 64 8.19 -15.04 3.82
N ARG A 65 9.50 -14.87 4.06
CA ARG A 65 10.46 -14.63 2.98
C ARG A 65 10.54 -15.82 2.03
N GLU A 66 10.79 -17.02 2.55
CA GLU A 66 10.93 -18.24 1.75
C GLU A 66 9.64 -18.61 1.01
N GLU A 67 8.48 -18.40 1.65
CA GLU A 67 7.17 -18.64 1.06
C GLU A 67 6.89 -17.73 -0.14
N ASN A 68 7.52 -16.55 -0.19
CA ASN A 68 7.24 -15.52 -1.16
C ASN A 68 8.43 -15.15 -2.07
N ASP A 69 9.58 -15.82 -1.94
CA ASP A 69 10.82 -15.49 -2.69
C ASP A 69 10.78 -15.88 -4.17
N ARG A 70 9.66 -16.42 -4.65
CA ARG A 70 9.49 -16.86 -6.04
C ARG A 70 8.74 -15.80 -6.86
N ILE A 71 8.99 -15.79 -8.16
CA ILE A 71 8.11 -15.10 -9.10
C ILE A 71 6.77 -15.81 -9.06
N LEU A 72 5.80 -15.22 -8.35
CA LEU A 72 4.46 -15.78 -8.20
C LEU A 72 3.55 -15.21 -9.28
N LEU A 73 3.08 -16.10 -10.17
CA LEU A 73 1.93 -15.84 -11.01
C LEU A 73 0.67 -15.84 -10.15
N VAL A 74 -0.18 -14.83 -10.33
CA VAL A 74 -1.47 -14.78 -9.63
C VAL A 74 -2.49 -15.61 -10.39
N ASN A 75 -2.85 -16.77 -9.84
CA ASN A 75 -3.59 -17.81 -10.56
C ASN A 75 -5.06 -17.97 -10.10
N ASP A 76 -5.58 -17.02 -9.33
CA ASP A 76 -6.94 -17.12 -8.82
C ASP A 76 -7.56 -15.75 -8.46
N THR A 77 -8.74 -15.83 -7.84
CA THR A 77 -9.49 -14.70 -7.31
C THR A 77 -9.54 -14.73 -5.78
N SER A 78 -8.57 -15.37 -5.11
CA SER A 78 -8.53 -15.51 -3.64
C SER A 78 -8.61 -14.17 -2.89
N PHE A 79 -8.10 -13.12 -3.52
CA PHE A 79 -8.13 -11.75 -2.99
C PHE A 79 -9.44 -11.00 -3.27
N ALA A 80 -10.37 -11.56 -4.05
CA ALA A 80 -11.69 -10.97 -4.19
C ALA A 80 -12.39 -10.90 -2.82
N VAL A 81 -13.24 -9.89 -2.66
CA VAL A 81 -14.11 -9.72 -1.50
C VAL A 81 -15.52 -10.21 -1.82
N TYR A 82 -16.21 -10.68 -0.79
CA TYR A 82 -17.62 -11.07 -0.85
C TYR A 82 -18.35 -10.29 0.24
N LEU A 83 -19.12 -9.27 -0.15
CA LEU A 83 -19.76 -8.31 0.74
C LEU A 83 -21.28 -8.27 0.54
N PRO A 84 -22.00 -9.41 0.67
CA PRO A 84 -23.44 -9.47 0.48
C PRO A 84 -24.21 -8.55 1.44
N GLN A 85 -23.63 -8.25 2.61
CA GLN A 85 -24.21 -7.33 3.59
C GLN A 85 -24.39 -5.92 3.04
N TYR A 86 -23.56 -5.50 2.06
CA TYR A 86 -23.66 -4.16 1.50
C TYR A 86 -24.46 -4.08 0.20
N LYS A 87 -24.85 -5.20 -0.42
CA LYS A 87 -25.53 -5.23 -1.73
C LYS A 87 -26.74 -4.30 -1.85
N ASN A 88 -27.46 -4.09 -0.75
CA ASN A 88 -28.64 -3.20 -0.68
C ASN A 88 -28.44 -2.06 0.33
N SER A 89 -27.18 -1.70 0.62
CA SER A 89 -26.87 -0.60 1.54
C SER A 89 -27.47 0.71 0.99
N ALA A 90 -28.08 1.49 1.88
CA ALA A 90 -28.50 2.85 1.55
C ALA A 90 -27.30 3.78 1.39
N HIS A 91 -26.13 3.40 1.92
CA HIS A 91 -24.89 4.13 1.73
C HIS A 91 -24.30 3.80 0.35
N PRO A 92 -24.23 4.77 -0.59
CA PRO A 92 -23.84 4.48 -1.95
C PRO A 92 -22.44 3.86 -2.02
N PHE A 93 -21.48 4.32 -1.19
CA PHE A 93 -20.10 3.79 -1.14
C PHE A 93 -20.09 2.30 -0.74
N LEU A 94 -20.78 1.91 0.32
CA LEU A 94 -20.82 0.51 0.73
C LEU A 94 -21.49 -0.35 -0.34
N ALA A 95 -22.53 0.18 -0.99
CA ALA A 95 -23.34 -0.58 -1.95
C ALA A 95 -22.59 -1.10 -3.18
N GLN A 96 -21.51 -0.44 -3.61
CA GLN A 96 -20.72 -0.88 -4.78
C GLN A 96 -19.33 -1.40 -4.36
N ALA A 97 -19.04 -1.52 -3.05
CA ALA A 97 -17.69 -1.69 -2.53
C ALA A 97 -17.04 -2.96 -3.07
N GLU A 98 -17.82 -4.05 -3.07
CA GLU A 98 -17.41 -5.32 -3.63
C GLU A 98 -17.06 -5.20 -5.12
N GLU A 99 -17.91 -4.53 -5.89
CA GLU A 99 -17.76 -4.42 -7.34
C GLU A 99 -16.52 -3.60 -7.69
N PHE A 100 -16.32 -2.47 -7.01
CA PHE A 100 -15.14 -1.62 -7.16
C PHE A 100 -13.86 -2.40 -6.85
N TYR A 101 -13.78 -3.00 -5.66
CA TYR A 101 -12.58 -3.72 -5.23
C TYR A 101 -12.27 -4.90 -6.16
N ASN A 102 -13.27 -5.71 -6.50
CA ASN A 102 -13.07 -6.90 -7.33
C ASN A 102 -12.70 -6.54 -8.78
N ALA A 103 -13.25 -5.47 -9.34
CA ALA A 103 -12.88 -5.02 -10.68
C ALA A 103 -11.45 -4.48 -10.74
N CYS A 104 -11.03 -3.67 -9.76
CA CYS A 104 -9.64 -3.24 -9.62
C CYS A 104 -8.70 -4.43 -9.42
N GLN A 105 -9.00 -5.31 -8.46
CA GLN A 105 -8.18 -6.50 -8.17
C GLN A 105 -8.02 -7.41 -9.41
N PHE A 106 -9.08 -7.58 -10.19
CA PHE A 106 -9.03 -8.32 -11.45
C PHE A 106 -8.06 -7.67 -12.44
N ALA A 107 -8.21 -6.35 -12.66
CA ALA A 107 -7.37 -5.61 -13.59
C ALA A 107 -5.88 -5.68 -13.21
N VAL A 108 -5.56 -5.46 -11.92
CA VAL A 108 -4.17 -5.46 -11.44
C VAL A 108 -3.54 -6.84 -11.51
N ASN A 109 -4.29 -7.92 -11.25
CA ASN A 109 -3.74 -9.28 -11.29
C ASN A 109 -3.42 -9.70 -12.73
N VAL A 110 -4.31 -9.40 -13.68
CA VAL A 110 -4.07 -9.65 -15.10
C VAL A 110 -2.86 -8.83 -15.58
N TRP A 111 -2.78 -7.55 -15.20
CA TRP A 111 -1.65 -6.68 -15.57
C TRP A 111 -0.32 -7.15 -14.99
N SER A 112 -0.27 -7.52 -13.70
CA SER A 112 0.96 -8.01 -13.07
C SER A 112 1.48 -9.30 -13.70
N ASN A 113 0.58 -10.20 -14.12
CA ASN A 113 0.98 -11.40 -14.85
C ASN A 113 1.49 -11.05 -16.25
N PHE A 114 0.85 -10.10 -16.93
CA PHE A 114 1.30 -9.59 -18.23
C PHE A 114 2.71 -8.97 -18.16
N GLU A 115 3.02 -8.19 -17.12
CA GLU A 115 4.37 -7.60 -16.94
C GLU A 115 5.49 -8.65 -16.85
N ILE A 116 5.18 -9.90 -16.47
CA ILE A 116 6.17 -10.98 -16.42
C ILE A 116 6.62 -11.38 -17.84
N CYS A 117 5.80 -11.17 -18.87
CA CYS A 117 6.17 -11.44 -20.27
C CYS A 117 7.46 -10.71 -20.68
N PHE A 118 7.69 -9.50 -20.17
CA PHE A 118 8.90 -8.72 -20.46
C PHE A 118 10.19 -9.35 -19.91
N ARG A 119 10.09 -10.34 -19.03
CA ARG A 119 11.22 -11.10 -18.47
C ARG A 119 11.49 -12.41 -19.18
N LEU A 120 10.57 -12.88 -20.04
CA LEU A 120 10.80 -14.10 -20.83
C LEU A 120 12.03 -13.93 -21.74
N SER A 121 12.18 -12.75 -22.33
CA SER A 121 13.30 -12.42 -23.23
C SER A 121 14.64 -12.27 -22.50
N SER A 122 14.64 -12.03 -21.18
CA SER A 122 15.85 -11.88 -20.38
C SER A 122 16.38 -13.20 -19.82
N GLY A 123 15.59 -14.28 -19.85
CA GLY A 123 15.98 -15.60 -19.32
C GLY A 123 16.10 -15.65 -17.80
N ILE A 124 15.48 -14.70 -17.10
CA ILE A 124 15.59 -14.54 -15.63
C ILE A 124 14.49 -15.33 -14.91
N THR A 125 13.52 -15.87 -15.64
CA THR A 125 12.44 -16.70 -15.12
C THR A 125 12.40 -18.05 -15.81
N ASP A 126 12.07 -19.11 -15.05
CA ASP A 126 11.80 -20.45 -15.60
C ASP A 126 10.41 -20.57 -16.24
N LEU A 127 9.60 -19.50 -16.16
CA LEU A 127 8.28 -19.41 -16.77
C LEU A 127 8.39 -19.26 -18.28
N ASN A 128 7.39 -19.77 -19.00
CA ASN A 128 7.20 -19.55 -20.42
C ASN A 128 5.90 -18.78 -20.70
N GLU A 129 5.65 -18.44 -21.97
CA GLU A 129 4.45 -17.71 -22.38
C GLU A 129 3.14 -18.46 -22.07
N GLU A 130 3.15 -19.79 -22.17
CA GLU A 130 1.99 -20.65 -21.87
C GLU A 130 1.64 -20.57 -20.38
N ASP A 131 2.63 -20.62 -19.48
CA ASP A 131 2.42 -20.49 -18.03
C ASP A 131 1.74 -19.15 -17.68
N ILE A 132 2.18 -18.06 -18.30
CA ILE A 132 1.61 -16.72 -18.09
C ILE A 132 0.18 -16.65 -18.65
N CYS A 133 -0.03 -17.14 -19.86
CA CYS A 133 -1.35 -17.15 -20.47
C CYS A 133 -2.36 -17.97 -19.65
N ASP A 134 -1.96 -19.14 -19.17
CA ASP A 134 -2.83 -20.01 -18.37
C ASP A 134 -3.13 -19.42 -17.00
N SER A 135 -2.14 -18.76 -16.40
CA SER A 135 -2.35 -17.94 -15.20
C SER A 135 -3.37 -16.83 -15.44
N ILE A 136 -3.23 -16.03 -16.50
CA ILE A 136 -4.19 -14.96 -16.82
C ILE A 136 -5.60 -15.52 -17.04
N LYS A 137 -5.75 -16.63 -17.78
CA LYS A 137 -7.05 -17.31 -18.00
C LYS A 137 -7.68 -17.83 -16.70
N SER A 138 -6.88 -18.23 -15.73
CA SER A 138 -7.35 -18.76 -14.45
C SER A 138 -7.98 -17.68 -13.54
N ILE A 139 -7.65 -16.41 -13.76
CA ILE A 139 -8.28 -15.28 -13.07
C ILE A 139 -9.72 -15.16 -13.57
N SER A 140 -10.67 -15.59 -12.74
CA SER A 140 -12.08 -15.64 -13.13
C SER A 140 -12.74 -14.27 -13.11
N THR A 141 -13.37 -13.87 -14.23
CA THR A 141 -14.24 -12.68 -14.28
C THR A 141 -15.49 -12.82 -13.41
N ALA A 142 -15.80 -14.01 -12.88
CA ALA A 142 -16.97 -14.26 -12.04
C ALA A 142 -16.93 -13.54 -10.68
N CYS A 143 -15.76 -13.08 -10.22
CA CYS A 143 -15.63 -12.26 -9.01
C CYS A 143 -16.30 -10.87 -9.15
N ILE A 144 -16.52 -10.42 -10.39
CA ILE A 144 -17.21 -9.17 -10.73
C ILE A 144 -18.68 -9.51 -10.94
N ARG A 145 -19.60 -8.93 -10.15
CA ARG A 145 -21.02 -9.31 -10.18
C ARG A 145 -21.84 -8.55 -11.20
N ASN A 146 -21.49 -7.29 -11.45
CA ASN A 146 -22.18 -6.50 -12.45
C ASN A 146 -21.95 -7.11 -13.85
N PRO A 147 -23.00 -7.46 -14.61
CA PRO A 147 -22.85 -8.13 -15.90
C PRO A 147 -22.10 -7.29 -16.95
N GLU A 148 -22.29 -5.97 -16.96
CA GLU A 148 -21.63 -5.06 -17.90
C GLU A 148 -20.13 -4.96 -17.59
N MET A 149 -19.79 -4.77 -16.32
CA MET A 149 -18.40 -4.74 -15.88
C MET A 149 -17.71 -6.09 -16.09
N ARG A 150 -18.41 -7.20 -15.84
CA ARG A 150 -17.88 -8.54 -16.12
C ARG A 150 -17.58 -8.74 -17.60
N GLN A 151 -18.46 -8.26 -18.48
CA GLN A 151 -18.22 -8.31 -19.93
C GLN A 151 -17.01 -7.46 -20.30
N ALA A 152 -16.88 -6.26 -19.74
CA ALA A 152 -15.71 -5.41 -19.96
C ALA A 152 -14.40 -6.06 -19.47
N ALA A 153 -14.43 -6.71 -18.31
CA ALA A 153 -13.30 -7.44 -17.75
C ALA A 153 -12.89 -8.61 -18.65
N GLN A 154 -13.86 -9.33 -19.23
CA GLN A 154 -13.58 -10.39 -20.20
C GLN A 154 -12.89 -9.84 -21.45
N VAL A 155 -13.40 -8.74 -22.01
CA VAL A 155 -12.78 -8.09 -23.18
C VAL A 155 -11.35 -7.65 -22.87
N PHE A 156 -11.11 -7.09 -21.68
CA PHE A 156 -9.78 -6.70 -21.22
C PHE A 156 -8.83 -7.91 -21.13
N GLN A 157 -9.25 -8.98 -20.45
CA GLN A 157 -8.48 -10.22 -20.32
C GLN A 157 -8.16 -10.85 -21.68
N ASP A 158 -9.14 -10.96 -22.57
CA ASP A 158 -8.96 -11.52 -23.91
C ASP A 158 -7.98 -10.67 -24.74
N SER A 159 -8.04 -9.35 -24.59
CA SER A 159 -7.18 -8.41 -25.31
C SER A 159 -5.73 -8.47 -24.82
N ILE A 160 -5.49 -8.66 -23.52
CA ILE A 160 -4.15 -8.89 -22.96
C ILE A 160 -3.59 -10.22 -23.44
N LEU A 161 -4.37 -11.30 -23.46
CA LEU A 161 -3.94 -12.60 -23.98
C LEU A 161 -3.56 -12.52 -25.47
N LEU A 162 -4.31 -11.76 -26.27
CA LEU A 162 -3.98 -11.52 -27.67
C LEU A 162 -2.69 -10.71 -27.82
N ALA A 163 -2.46 -9.68 -26.98
CA ALA A 163 -1.27 -8.86 -27.02
C ALA A 163 0.02 -9.67 -26.73
N ILE A 164 -0.06 -10.62 -25.80
CA ILE A 164 1.05 -11.55 -25.52
C ILE A 164 1.38 -12.35 -26.79
N GLN A 165 0.36 -12.94 -27.43
CA GLN A 165 0.53 -13.81 -28.60
C GLN A 165 0.97 -13.08 -29.87
N SER A 166 0.58 -11.80 -30.03
CA SER A 166 0.92 -10.99 -31.20
C SER A 166 2.33 -10.38 -31.13
N SER A 167 3.01 -10.47 -29.97
CA SER A 167 4.28 -9.77 -29.70
C SER A 167 4.18 -8.26 -29.94
N GLU A 168 2.99 -7.67 -29.76
CA GLU A 168 2.76 -6.23 -29.96
C GLU A 168 3.43 -5.40 -28.85
N GLU A 169 4.00 -4.26 -29.23
CA GLU A 169 4.79 -3.36 -28.37
C GLU A 169 4.01 -2.79 -27.17
N ASP A 170 4.71 -2.50 -26.07
CA ASP A 170 4.25 -2.01 -24.75
C ASP A 170 3.12 -0.95 -24.78
N GLY A 171 3.12 -0.08 -25.79
CA GLY A 171 2.15 1.02 -25.90
C GLY A 171 0.70 0.55 -26.06
N MET A 172 0.46 -0.49 -26.84
CA MET A 172 -0.91 -0.99 -27.11
C MET A 172 -1.53 -1.68 -25.89
N SER A 173 -0.72 -2.40 -25.12
CA SER A 173 -1.16 -3.13 -23.92
C SER A 173 -1.52 -2.19 -22.78
N TYR A 174 -0.77 -1.09 -22.62
CA TYR A 174 -1.12 -0.07 -21.62
C TYR A 174 -2.42 0.66 -21.97
N ASP A 175 -2.68 0.93 -23.26
CA ASP A 175 -3.96 1.49 -23.71
C ASP A 175 -5.13 0.55 -23.38
N ILE A 176 -4.95 -0.76 -23.56
CA ILE A 176 -5.93 -1.79 -23.17
C ILE A 176 -6.23 -1.71 -21.66
N PHE A 177 -5.19 -1.63 -20.82
CA PHE A 177 -5.33 -1.45 -19.38
C PHE A 177 -6.08 -0.17 -19.03
N GLN A 178 -5.70 0.98 -19.62
CA GLN A 178 -6.37 2.26 -19.39
C GLN A 178 -7.85 2.25 -19.81
N VAL A 179 -8.20 1.57 -20.90
CA VAL A 179 -9.60 1.48 -21.35
C VAL A 179 -10.45 0.78 -20.29
N PHE A 180 -9.95 -0.31 -19.69
CA PHE A 180 -10.67 -0.98 -18.62
C PHE A 180 -10.68 -0.17 -17.33
N SER A 181 -9.55 0.45 -16.95
CA SER A 181 -9.47 1.34 -15.80
C SER A 181 -10.47 2.50 -15.88
N ARG A 182 -10.60 3.16 -17.05
CA ARG A 182 -11.62 4.20 -17.28
C ARG A 182 -13.06 3.68 -17.16
N LYS A 183 -13.31 2.41 -17.54
CA LYS A 183 -14.61 1.78 -17.33
C LYS A 183 -14.90 1.57 -15.85
N ILE A 184 -13.92 1.09 -15.09
CA ILE A 184 -14.01 0.98 -13.62
C ILE A 184 -14.32 2.36 -13.05
N GLU A 185 -13.50 3.38 -13.32
CA GLU A 185 -13.70 4.77 -12.87
C GLU A 185 -15.10 5.32 -13.20
N SER A 186 -15.62 5.02 -14.39
CA SER A 186 -16.96 5.45 -14.78
C SER A 186 -18.08 4.78 -13.98
N HIS A 187 -17.83 3.60 -13.42
CA HIS A 187 -18.74 2.81 -12.60
C HIS A 187 -18.52 3.01 -11.10
N VAL A 188 -17.39 3.59 -10.67
CA VAL A 188 -17.18 3.94 -9.26
C VAL A 188 -18.08 5.10 -8.87
N TYR A 189 -18.42 5.17 -7.58
CA TYR A 189 -19.14 6.29 -7.01
C TYR A 189 -18.49 7.62 -7.40
N ARG A 190 -19.29 8.49 -8.02
CA ARG A 190 -18.95 9.91 -8.19
C ARG A 190 -19.49 10.66 -6.98
N PHE A 191 -18.75 10.63 -5.89
CA PHE A 191 -18.89 11.65 -4.86
C PHE A 191 -18.28 12.96 -5.44
N TYR A 192 -18.72 14.12 -4.96
CA TYR A 192 -18.50 15.38 -5.68
C TYR A 192 -17.33 16.23 -5.07
N THR A 193 -17.07 17.40 -5.66
CA THR A 193 -16.24 18.56 -5.20
C THR A 193 -14.75 18.63 -5.61
N ASN A 194 -14.14 19.74 -5.17
CA ASN A 194 -12.93 20.40 -5.64
C ASN A 194 -11.68 19.65 -5.17
N HIS A 195 -10.99 19.02 -6.12
CA HIS A 195 -9.77 18.24 -5.94
C HIS A 195 -8.73 18.90 -5.01
N GLU A 196 -8.45 20.19 -5.20
CA GLU A 196 -7.41 20.91 -4.46
C GLU A 196 -7.71 20.96 -2.96
N ALA A 197 -8.95 21.30 -2.61
CA ALA A 197 -9.38 21.39 -1.21
C ALA A 197 -9.37 20.02 -0.50
N PHE A 198 -9.63 18.93 -1.22
CA PHE A 198 -9.57 17.58 -0.65
C PHE A 198 -8.13 17.13 -0.38
N VAL A 199 -7.22 17.36 -1.34
CA VAL A 199 -5.78 17.06 -1.15
C VAL A 199 -5.22 17.84 0.03
N ASP A 200 -5.57 19.12 0.16
CA ASP A 200 -5.20 19.93 1.31
C ASP A 200 -5.69 19.32 2.63
N SER A 201 -6.93 18.82 2.67
CA SER A 201 -7.48 18.18 3.86
C SER A 201 -6.75 16.90 4.28
N LEU A 202 -6.30 16.08 3.32
CA LEU A 202 -5.48 14.90 3.60
C LEU A 202 -4.13 15.28 4.19
N ARG A 203 -3.50 16.33 3.65
CA ARG A 203 -2.23 16.85 4.17
C ARG A 203 -2.41 17.40 5.58
N THR A 204 -3.44 18.20 5.82
CA THR A 204 -3.73 18.75 7.16
C THR A 204 -4.05 17.65 8.15
N MET A 205 -4.86 16.66 7.80
CA MET A 205 -5.14 15.50 8.65
C MET A 205 -3.86 14.75 9.03
N THR A 206 -2.98 14.50 8.05
CA THR A 206 -1.70 13.83 8.29
C THR A 206 -0.82 14.66 9.25
N GLN A 207 -0.77 15.99 9.05
CA GLN A 207 -0.02 16.91 9.91
C GLN A 207 -0.59 16.97 11.34
N GLU A 208 -1.91 16.98 11.50
CA GLU A 208 -2.54 16.94 12.82
C GLU A 208 -2.24 15.62 13.52
N LEU A 209 -2.34 14.49 12.82
CA LEU A 209 -1.99 13.18 13.38
C LEU A 209 -0.52 13.17 13.81
N THR A 210 0.42 13.50 12.93
CA THR A 210 1.86 13.46 13.26
C THR A 210 2.27 14.48 14.32
N SER A 211 1.50 15.56 14.52
CA SER A 211 1.75 16.52 15.58
C SER A 211 1.56 15.94 16.99
N VAL A 212 0.76 14.87 17.13
CA VAL A 212 0.46 14.22 18.42
C VAL A 212 1.74 13.72 19.09
N THR A 213 2.67 13.15 18.32
CA THR A 213 3.92 12.56 18.84
C THR A 213 5.16 13.36 18.43
N LYS A 214 4.99 14.66 18.15
CA LYS A 214 6.08 15.54 17.73
C LYS A 214 7.21 15.63 18.74
N ASP A 215 6.88 15.68 20.04
CA ASP A 215 7.91 15.81 21.08
C ASP A 215 8.76 14.53 21.19
N ASP A 216 8.15 13.35 21.10
CA ASP A 216 8.87 12.07 21.05
C ASP A 216 9.77 12.00 19.81
N PHE A 217 9.27 12.46 18.65
CA PHE A 217 10.05 12.55 17.42
C PHE A 217 11.28 13.47 17.54
N LEU A 218 11.13 14.65 18.14
CA LEU A 218 12.25 15.57 18.38
C LEU A 218 13.28 15.03 19.38
N GLU A 219 12.87 14.15 20.29
CA GLU A 219 13.78 13.45 21.20
C GLU A 219 14.51 12.32 20.48
N TYR A 220 13.81 11.55 19.64
CA TYR A 220 14.42 10.52 18.77
C TYR A 220 15.57 11.08 17.93
N GLN A 221 15.37 12.23 17.26
CA GLN A 221 16.41 12.84 16.42
C GLN A 221 17.69 13.20 17.20
N LYS A 222 17.54 13.53 18.50
CA LYS A 222 18.67 13.85 19.41
C LYS A 222 19.26 12.62 20.10
N THR A 223 18.60 11.47 19.99
CA THR A 223 19.04 10.23 20.62
C THR A 223 20.25 9.68 19.87
N ASP A 224 21.22 9.14 20.61
CA ASP A 224 22.39 8.46 20.05
C ASP A 224 21.95 7.36 19.08
N GLU A 225 22.60 7.25 17.92
CA GLU A 225 22.25 6.29 16.85
C GLU A 225 22.06 4.86 17.38
N GLU A 226 22.96 4.40 18.26
CA GLU A 226 22.91 3.05 18.86
C GLU A 226 21.70 2.80 19.78
N LYS A 227 20.97 3.83 20.20
CA LYS A 227 19.82 3.75 21.11
C LYS A 227 18.48 4.12 20.46
N ARG A 228 18.51 4.60 19.21
CA ARG A 228 17.34 5.15 18.53
C ARG A 228 16.23 4.12 18.34
N THR A 229 16.58 2.92 17.90
CA THR A 229 15.61 1.83 17.72
C THR A 229 14.98 1.42 19.07
N GLU A 230 15.77 1.21 20.13
CA GLU A 230 15.23 0.90 21.46
C GLU A 230 14.28 2.01 21.93
N PHE A 231 14.70 3.28 21.81
CA PHE A 231 13.88 4.43 22.16
C PHE A 231 12.52 4.41 21.44
N MET A 232 12.51 4.20 20.12
CA MET A 232 11.27 4.18 19.34
C MET A 232 10.36 3.03 19.75
N LEU A 233 10.90 1.83 19.94
CA LEU A 233 10.12 0.67 20.38
C LEU A 233 9.55 0.87 21.78
N GLU A 234 10.29 1.49 22.70
CA GLU A 234 9.81 1.80 24.05
C GLU A 234 8.68 2.83 24.02
N ARG A 235 8.84 3.88 23.20
CA ARG A 235 7.80 4.90 23.01
C ARG A 235 6.54 4.33 22.37
N LEU A 236 6.67 3.51 21.33
CA LEU A 236 5.55 2.81 20.69
C LEU A 236 4.78 1.93 21.67
N ASN A 237 5.49 1.19 22.53
CA ASN A 237 4.87 0.35 23.56
C ASN A 237 4.26 1.15 24.72
N GLY A 238 4.71 2.40 24.90
CA GLY A 238 4.23 3.34 25.91
C GLY A 238 3.10 4.27 25.45
N CYS A 239 2.74 4.27 24.16
CA CYS A 239 1.62 5.03 23.64
C CYS A 239 0.31 4.63 24.33
N SER A 240 -0.57 5.62 24.52
CA SER A 240 -1.86 5.45 25.18
C SER A 240 -2.98 5.01 24.23
N SER A 241 -2.78 5.17 22.92
CA SER A 241 -3.75 4.79 21.90
C SER A 241 -3.08 4.27 20.61
N PHE A 242 -3.87 3.59 19.79
CA PHE A 242 -3.49 3.14 18.45
C PHE A 242 -3.15 4.33 17.53
N ASP A 243 -3.89 5.44 17.64
CA ASP A 243 -3.64 6.64 16.83
C ASP A 243 -2.29 7.29 17.16
N GLU A 244 -1.88 7.29 18.44
CA GLU A 244 -0.53 7.71 18.84
C GLU A 244 0.56 6.80 18.25
N GLN A 245 0.34 5.48 18.22
CA GLN A 245 1.28 4.55 17.60
C GLN A 245 1.39 4.77 16.09
N CYS A 246 0.27 4.98 15.41
CA CYS A 246 0.24 5.34 14.00
C CYS A 246 0.98 6.67 13.74
N SER A 247 0.73 7.69 14.56
CA SER A 247 1.44 8.97 14.50
C SER A 247 2.96 8.79 14.63
N LEU A 248 3.39 8.04 15.64
CA LEU A 248 4.80 7.81 15.93
C LEU A 248 5.48 7.03 14.80
N LEU A 249 4.83 6.01 14.23
CA LEU A 249 5.34 5.30 13.04
C LEU A 249 5.51 6.23 11.84
N LEU A 250 4.52 7.10 11.55
CA LEU A 250 4.57 8.00 10.41
C LEU A 250 5.74 9.00 10.53
N ASN A 251 5.95 9.55 11.74
CA ASN A 251 7.10 10.39 12.03
C ASN A 251 8.43 9.62 11.89
N TRP A 252 8.48 8.41 12.46
CA TRP A 252 9.68 7.59 12.46
C TRP A 252 10.11 7.20 11.05
N ALA A 253 9.20 6.68 10.24
CA ALA A 253 9.50 6.17 8.91
C ALA A 253 9.96 7.24 7.92
N ASN A 254 9.47 8.48 8.10
CA ASN A 254 9.73 9.62 7.23
C ASN A 254 10.83 10.53 7.80
N CYS A 255 11.92 9.94 8.26
CA CYS A 255 13.02 10.65 8.90
C CYS A 255 14.37 10.19 8.32
N PRO A 256 15.31 11.08 7.98
CA PRO A 256 16.63 10.68 7.49
C PRO A 256 17.38 9.76 8.45
N GLU A 257 17.26 10.03 9.76
CA GLU A 257 17.90 9.25 10.82
C GLU A 257 17.43 7.79 10.87
N SER A 258 16.26 7.47 10.32
CA SER A 258 15.66 6.14 10.39
C SER A 258 16.07 5.23 9.23
N MET A 259 16.96 5.70 8.33
CA MET A 259 17.30 4.98 7.12
C MET A 259 17.88 3.58 7.35
N SER A 260 18.55 3.37 8.48
CA SER A 260 19.12 2.08 8.89
C SER A 260 18.16 1.21 9.72
N GLU A 261 16.93 1.67 9.96
CA GLU A 261 15.99 1.05 10.90
C GLU A 261 14.79 0.39 10.19
N ASP A 262 14.89 0.20 8.87
CA ASP A 262 13.79 -0.29 8.02
C ASP A 262 13.19 -1.62 8.46
N GLU A 263 14.01 -2.57 8.92
CA GLU A 263 13.51 -3.87 9.41
C GLU A 263 12.54 -3.69 10.58
N TRP A 264 12.83 -2.77 11.49
CA TRP A 264 11.99 -2.49 12.65
C TRP A 264 10.75 -1.68 12.28
N ILE A 265 10.88 -0.69 11.40
CA ILE A 265 9.76 0.09 10.87
C ILE A 265 8.78 -0.84 10.16
N VAL A 266 9.28 -1.76 9.34
CA VAL A 266 8.47 -2.74 8.61
C VAL A 266 7.77 -3.69 9.58
N ALA A 267 8.44 -4.17 10.63
CA ALA A 267 7.82 -5.02 11.65
C ALA A 267 6.69 -4.30 12.41
N VAL A 268 6.92 -3.05 12.80
CA VAL A 268 5.91 -2.22 13.49
C VAL A 268 4.73 -1.92 12.57
N ALA A 269 4.98 -1.43 11.36
CA ALA A 269 3.93 -1.15 10.38
C ALA A 269 3.12 -2.42 10.06
N GLY A 270 3.80 -3.56 9.90
CA GLY A 270 3.17 -4.86 9.69
C GLY A 270 2.17 -5.20 10.79
N ARG A 271 2.54 -4.98 12.07
CA ARG A 271 1.67 -5.24 13.22
C ARG A 271 0.49 -4.28 13.32
N LEU A 272 0.71 -2.98 13.11
CA LEU A 272 -0.37 -1.99 13.12
C LEU A 272 -1.42 -2.34 12.05
N LEU A 273 -0.98 -2.69 10.84
CA LEU A 273 -1.86 -3.11 9.74
C LEU A 273 -2.60 -4.42 10.05
N SER A 274 -1.99 -5.34 10.82
CA SER A 274 -2.61 -6.60 11.23
C SER A 274 -3.52 -6.48 12.46
N ALA A 275 -3.58 -5.32 13.12
CA ALA A 275 -4.37 -5.13 14.33
C ALA A 275 -5.89 -5.12 14.06
N GLY A 276 -6.30 -4.92 12.80
CA GLY A 276 -7.72 -4.81 12.43
C GLY A 276 -8.39 -3.53 12.94
N LYS A 277 -7.59 -2.50 13.24
CA LYS A 277 -7.98 -1.23 13.84
C LYS A 277 -7.96 -0.12 12.79
N TYR A 278 -8.89 0.83 12.90
CA TYR A 278 -9.01 1.92 11.95
C TYR A 278 -8.10 3.10 12.35
N ASN A 279 -7.44 3.68 11.35
CA ASN A 279 -6.81 4.99 11.44
C ASN A 279 -6.99 5.70 10.08
N PRO A 280 -7.22 7.04 10.04
CA PRO A 280 -7.37 7.78 8.80
C PRO A 280 -6.20 7.71 7.81
N CYS A 281 -5.01 7.30 8.27
CA CYS A 281 -3.80 7.12 7.46
C CYS A 281 -3.46 5.65 7.16
N LEU A 282 -4.41 4.71 7.30
CA LEU A 282 -4.14 3.27 7.12
C LEU A 282 -3.58 2.95 5.72
N ASP A 283 -4.05 3.63 4.68
CA ASP A 283 -3.52 3.54 3.31
C ASP A 283 -2.06 3.98 3.20
N ARG A 284 -1.68 5.07 3.88
CA ARG A 284 -0.29 5.53 3.95
C ARG A 284 0.60 4.54 4.68
N ILE A 285 0.14 4.01 5.81
CA ILE A 285 0.88 3.00 6.58
C ILE A 285 1.08 1.74 5.73
N TRP A 286 0.07 1.32 4.98
CA TRP A 286 0.19 0.19 4.05
C TRP A 286 1.20 0.45 2.94
N MET A 287 1.20 1.65 2.36
CA MET A 287 2.18 2.05 1.34
C MET A 287 3.62 2.04 1.88
N ILE A 288 3.84 2.61 3.06
CA ILE A 288 5.14 2.63 3.75
C ILE A 288 5.61 1.20 4.02
N TRP A 289 4.74 0.37 4.59
CA TRP A 289 5.05 -1.03 4.85
C TRP A 289 5.42 -1.76 3.55
N ARG A 290 4.62 -1.60 2.49
CA ARG A 290 4.85 -2.29 1.20
C ARG A 290 6.18 -1.89 0.56
N CYS A 291 6.46 -0.60 0.45
CA CYS A 291 7.67 -0.15 -0.25
C CYS A 291 8.91 -0.55 0.54
N LEU A 292 8.95 -0.32 1.86
CA LEU A 292 10.09 -0.71 2.69
C LEU A 292 10.28 -2.22 2.75
N PHE A 293 9.19 -2.99 2.85
CA PHE A 293 9.26 -4.46 2.83
C PHE A 293 9.83 -4.98 1.51
N GLN A 294 9.43 -4.39 0.37
CA GLN A 294 10.01 -4.71 -0.94
C GLN A 294 11.51 -4.37 -0.97
N CYS A 295 11.88 -3.15 -0.56
CA CYS A 295 13.27 -2.69 -0.53
C CYS A 295 14.17 -3.62 0.30
N GLN A 296 13.71 -3.96 1.50
CA GLN A 296 14.50 -4.66 2.50
C GLN A 296 14.66 -6.15 2.19
N TYR A 297 13.59 -6.83 1.78
CA TYR A 297 13.57 -8.30 1.77
C TYR A 297 13.59 -8.94 0.39
N PHE A 298 13.09 -8.24 -0.63
CA PHE A 298 12.93 -8.79 -1.98
C PHE A 298 13.75 -8.03 -3.04
N GLY A 299 14.22 -6.84 -2.68
CA GLY A 299 15.12 -6.02 -3.47
C GLY A 299 14.42 -5.06 -4.43
N LEU A 300 15.25 -4.18 -4.98
CA LEU A 300 14.84 -3.02 -5.77
C LEU A 300 14.97 -3.21 -7.28
N SER A 301 15.50 -4.35 -7.74
CA SER A 301 15.66 -4.59 -9.17
C SER A 301 14.31 -4.80 -9.84
N ARG A 302 14.20 -4.51 -11.14
CA ARG A 302 13.04 -4.93 -11.95
C ARG A 302 12.88 -6.46 -11.96
N ASP A 303 13.98 -7.16 -11.68
CA ASP A 303 14.06 -8.62 -11.59
C ASP A 303 13.79 -9.19 -10.21
N SER A 304 13.70 -8.35 -9.17
CA SER A 304 13.41 -8.77 -7.81
C SER A 304 12.09 -9.52 -7.71
N SER A 305 11.97 -10.50 -6.82
CA SER A 305 10.68 -11.10 -6.51
C SER A 305 9.72 -10.01 -6.00
N ILE A 306 8.44 -10.11 -6.35
CA ILE A 306 7.41 -9.17 -5.88
C ILE A 306 6.29 -10.03 -5.28
N PRO A 307 6.13 -10.03 -3.94
CA PRO A 307 5.21 -10.90 -3.24
C PRO A 307 3.78 -10.34 -3.29
N ASN A 308 3.20 -10.27 -4.48
CA ASN A 308 1.87 -9.68 -4.73
C ASN A 308 0.78 -10.26 -3.82
N ASN A 309 0.82 -11.57 -3.55
CA ASN A 309 -0.16 -12.22 -2.69
C ASN A 309 -0.16 -11.63 -1.28
N LEU A 310 1.02 -11.47 -0.69
CA LEU A 310 1.19 -10.88 0.64
C LEU A 310 0.73 -9.43 0.68
N TYR A 311 1.09 -8.64 -0.34
CA TYR A 311 0.66 -7.24 -0.44
C TYR A 311 -0.87 -7.13 -0.59
N ASN A 312 -1.48 -8.01 -1.40
CA ASN A 312 -2.91 -8.00 -1.68
C ASN A 312 -3.75 -8.49 -0.50
N GLU A 313 -3.26 -9.46 0.27
CA GLU A 313 -3.90 -9.92 1.50
C GLU A 313 -3.97 -8.78 2.52
N LYS A 314 -2.82 -8.15 2.81
CA LYS A 314 -2.78 -7.04 3.77
C LYS A 314 -3.57 -5.81 3.27
N ARG A 315 -3.56 -5.53 1.97
CA ARG A 315 -4.40 -4.50 1.33
C ARG A 315 -5.89 -4.77 1.53
N LYS A 316 -6.31 -6.01 1.31
CA LYS A 316 -7.70 -6.47 1.49
C LYS A 316 -8.14 -6.29 2.94
N ASP A 317 -7.31 -6.67 3.91
CA ASP A 317 -7.64 -6.52 5.32
C ASP A 317 -7.84 -5.05 5.70
N CYS A 318 -6.93 -4.17 5.27
CA CYS A 318 -7.05 -2.74 5.50
C CYS A 318 -8.30 -2.16 4.82
N TYR A 319 -8.61 -2.59 3.60
CA TYR A 319 -9.82 -2.18 2.89
C TYR A 319 -11.09 -2.53 3.69
N LEU A 320 -11.16 -3.75 4.23
CA LEU A 320 -12.29 -4.20 5.04
C LEU A 320 -12.43 -3.43 6.35
N VAL A 321 -11.31 -3.05 6.99
CA VAL A 321 -11.31 -2.17 8.18
C VAL A 321 -11.95 -0.82 7.85
N CYS A 322 -11.56 -0.18 6.73
CA CYS A 322 -12.16 1.08 6.30
C CYS A 322 -13.67 0.94 6.00
N LEU A 323 -14.10 -0.17 5.36
CA LEU A 323 -15.53 -0.41 5.15
C LEU A 323 -16.29 -0.61 6.47
N LYS A 324 -15.67 -1.27 7.45
CA LYS A 324 -16.26 -1.50 8.76
C LYS A 324 -16.51 -0.18 9.51
N ARG A 325 -15.54 0.75 9.46
CA ARG A 325 -15.67 2.11 10.00
C ARG A 325 -16.90 2.84 9.42
N LEU A 326 -17.14 2.70 8.11
CA LEU A 326 -18.28 3.32 7.42
C LEU A 326 -19.65 2.74 7.82
N GLU A 327 -19.71 1.58 8.48
CA GLU A 327 -20.97 1.07 9.03
C GLU A 327 -21.49 1.93 10.19
N THR A 328 -20.59 2.48 11.01
CA THR A 328 -20.90 3.30 12.19
C THR A 328 -20.71 4.79 11.94
N HIS A 329 -19.84 5.16 10.98
CA HIS A 329 -19.52 6.54 10.61
C HIS A 329 -19.68 6.73 9.10
N PRO A 330 -20.91 6.68 8.57
CA PRO A 330 -21.17 6.74 7.14
C PRO A 330 -20.64 8.02 6.47
N GLU A 331 -20.49 9.10 7.22
CA GLU A 331 -19.96 10.36 6.73
C GLU A 331 -18.44 10.48 6.71
N ASP A 332 -17.72 9.43 7.13
CA ASP A 332 -16.27 9.45 7.25
C ASP A 332 -15.59 9.47 5.87
N VAL A 333 -15.22 10.67 5.43
CA VAL A 333 -14.58 10.90 4.14
C VAL A 333 -13.17 10.33 4.05
N PHE A 334 -12.45 10.25 5.18
CA PHE A 334 -11.12 9.67 5.21
C PHE A 334 -11.20 8.16 5.09
N ALA A 335 -12.16 7.51 5.75
CA ALA A 335 -12.41 6.08 5.58
C ALA A 335 -12.84 5.74 4.15
N MET A 336 -13.72 6.53 3.52
CA MET A 336 -14.07 6.35 2.11
C MET A 336 -12.86 6.49 1.18
N ASN A 337 -12.02 7.51 1.42
CA ASN A 337 -10.84 7.75 0.60
C ASN A 337 -9.77 6.66 0.79
N SER A 338 -9.50 6.26 2.03
CA SER A 338 -8.55 5.21 2.37
C SER A 338 -9.02 3.86 1.77
N ALA A 339 -10.31 3.55 1.85
CA ALA A 339 -10.90 2.39 1.17
C ALA A 339 -10.76 2.48 -0.36
N ALA A 340 -11.02 3.64 -0.95
CA ALA A 340 -10.80 3.84 -2.38
C ALA A 340 -9.31 3.67 -2.75
N PHE A 341 -8.41 4.08 -1.88
CA PHE A 341 -6.96 3.88 -2.02
C PHE A 341 -6.61 2.43 -2.11
N LEU A 342 -6.91 1.74 -1.04
CA LEU A 342 -6.57 0.34 -0.89
C LEU A 342 -7.23 -0.49 -1.99
N GLY A 343 -8.47 -0.18 -2.39
CA GLY A 343 -9.13 -0.89 -3.48
C GLY A 343 -8.58 -0.58 -4.88
N GLY A 344 -8.12 0.65 -5.13
CA GLY A 344 -7.70 1.11 -6.45
C GLY A 344 -6.20 1.02 -6.75
N THR A 345 -5.36 0.92 -5.72
CA THR A 345 -3.90 0.93 -5.88
C THR A 345 -3.40 -0.34 -6.55
N VAL A 346 -2.61 -0.18 -7.61
CA VAL A 346 -1.99 -1.30 -8.34
C VAL A 346 -1.01 -2.08 -7.49
N ASN A 347 -0.73 -3.31 -7.93
CA ASN A 347 0.41 -4.07 -7.43
C ASN A 347 1.72 -3.36 -7.79
N LEU A 348 2.80 -3.68 -7.08
CA LEU A 348 4.09 -3.05 -7.32
C LEU A 348 4.56 -3.38 -8.74
N ASN A 349 4.76 -2.36 -9.57
CA ASN A 349 5.13 -2.54 -10.97
C ASN A 349 6.63 -2.84 -11.09
N ARG A 350 6.97 -3.70 -12.03
CA ARG A 350 8.37 -3.99 -12.38
C ARG A 350 8.91 -2.90 -13.28
N PHE A 351 8.10 -2.50 -14.25
CA PHE A 351 8.39 -1.48 -15.23
C PHE A 351 7.46 -0.29 -15.01
N GLY A 352 7.61 0.31 -13.83
CA GLY A 352 6.84 1.49 -13.45
C GLY A 352 7.55 2.81 -13.80
N MET A 353 7.32 3.80 -12.96
CA MET A 353 7.82 5.16 -13.07
C MET A 353 9.28 5.32 -12.73
N SER A 354 9.82 4.42 -11.91
CA SER A 354 11.23 4.52 -11.55
C SER A 354 12.13 4.28 -12.76
N GLU A 355 12.96 5.27 -13.07
CA GLU A 355 14.00 5.14 -14.11
C GLU A 355 14.94 3.97 -13.81
N PHE A 356 15.20 3.73 -12.52
CA PHE A 356 16.08 2.70 -12.00
C PHE A 356 15.33 1.79 -11.03
N GLY A 357 15.43 0.47 -11.23
CA GLY A 357 14.76 -0.49 -10.37
C GLY A 357 13.24 -0.57 -10.57
N ASN A 358 12.56 -1.26 -9.64
CA ASN A 358 11.12 -1.41 -9.61
C ASN A 358 10.44 -0.21 -8.91
N GLU A 359 9.11 -0.21 -8.91
CA GLU A 359 8.30 0.93 -8.43
C GLU A 359 8.47 1.23 -6.93
N ALA A 360 9.04 0.31 -6.14
CA ALA A 360 9.23 0.50 -4.69
C ALA A 360 10.03 1.77 -4.37
N ILE A 361 11.03 2.10 -5.21
CA ILE A 361 11.86 3.30 -5.02
C ILE A 361 11.03 4.56 -5.19
N ALA A 362 10.24 4.64 -6.27
CA ALA A 362 9.38 5.79 -6.53
C ALA A 362 8.32 5.95 -5.43
N GLU A 363 7.74 4.84 -4.97
CA GLU A 363 6.80 4.83 -3.84
C GLU A 363 7.48 5.29 -2.55
N GLN A 364 8.69 4.81 -2.27
CA GLN A 364 9.45 5.23 -1.09
C GLN A 364 9.69 6.75 -1.11
N SER A 365 10.15 7.31 -2.23
CA SER A 365 10.35 8.76 -2.35
C SER A 365 9.06 9.57 -2.24
N TYR A 366 7.94 9.04 -2.74
CA TYR A 366 6.65 9.73 -2.68
C TYR A 366 6.03 9.72 -1.28
N PHE A 367 6.10 8.59 -0.58
CA PHE A 367 5.47 8.42 0.74
C PHE A 367 6.40 8.80 1.90
N LEU A 368 7.71 8.83 1.68
CA LEU A 368 8.74 9.20 2.67
C LEU A 368 9.65 10.33 2.14
N PRO A 369 9.11 11.50 1.74
CA PRO A 369 9.91 12.54 1.10
C PRO A 369 10.96 13.16 2.02
N GLU A 370 10.65 13.33 3.31
CA GLU A 370 11.56 13.99 4.27
C GLU A 370 12.77 13.12 4.56
N ARG A 371 12.66 11.80 4.37
CA ARG A 371 13.78 10.85 4.50
C ARG A 371 14.90 11.10 3.50
N PHE A 372 14.60 11.75 2.37
CA PHE A 372 15.55 12.08 1.31
C PHE A 372 15.79 13.58 1.18
N SER A 373 15.16 14.39 2.03
CA SER A 373 15.42 15.82 2.09
C SER A 373 16.83 16.02 2.64
N THR A 374 17.77 16.33 1.76
CA THR A 374 19.06 16.87 2.18
C THR A 374 18.80 18.32 2.57
N ASP A 375 19.14 18.71 3.79
CA ASP A 375 19.18 20.10 4.26
C ASP A 375 20.24 20.95 3.49
N GLU A 376 20.25 20.89 2.17
CA GLU A 376 20.75 21.96 1.31
C GLU A 376 19.59 22.91 1.05
N ALA A 377 19.27 23.71 2.06
CA ALA A 377 18.59 24.98 1.87
C ALA A 377 19.55 25.93 1.13
N ASP A 378 19.88 25.60 -0.11
CA ASP A 378 20.29 26.59 -1.09
C ASP A 378 19.03 27.37 -1.45
N GLY A 379 19.01 28.64 -1.06
CA GLY A 379 17.85 29.50 -1.13
C GLY A 379 17.38 29.78 -2.56
N ASP A 380 16.61 28.85 -3.11
CA ASP A 380 15.67 29.11 -4.20
C ASP A 380 14.26 28.76 -3.71
N GLU A 381 13.54 29.81 -3.30
CA GLU A 381 12.07 29.84 -3.18
C GLU A 381 11.44 29.58 -4.55
N ASP A 382 11.56 28.38 -5.15
CA ASP A 382 10.84 28.05 -6.40
C ASP A 382 10.84 26.54 -6.76
N ALA A 383 10.79 25.64 -5.77
CA ALA A 383 10.63 24.20 -6.03
C ALA A 383 9.60 23.53 -5.12
N ALA A 384 8.36 24.04 -5.15
CA ALA A 384 7.19 23.27 -4.79
C ALA A 384 6.20 23.32 -5.96
N VAL A 385 6.45 22.49 -6.98
CA VAL A 385 5.44 22.21 -8.00
C VAL A 385 5.44 20.71 -8.34
N TYR A 386 4.30 20.10 -8.04
CA TYR A 386 3.73 18.79 -8.41
C TYR A 386 3.70 17.69 -7.35
#